data_AF-A0A6C0B5X9-F1
#
_entry.id   AF-A0A6C0B5X9-F1
#
_cell.length_a   1.000
_cell.length_b   1.000
_cell.length_c   1.000
_cell.angle_alpha   90.00
_cell.angle_beta   90.00
_cell.angle_gamma   90.00
#
_symmetry.space_group_name_H-M   'P 1'
#
loop_
_entity.id
_entity.type
_entity.pdbx_description
1 polymer ?
#
loop_
_entity_poly.entity_id
_entity_poly.type
_entity_poly.pdbx_seq_one_letter_code
_entity_poly.pdbx_strand_id
1 'polypeptide(L)'
;MSYINTAFRLVMELSRQYNIDESHALKHSMEVYGYAKKIMKTELAANPWLAEQENVIYLAAILHDMCDHKYTMATDGVVIMSQRFADEPGFEMVIQIITTMSYSTVKKNGYPDLGTYQMAYHIVREADLLAAYDIDRCIMYSMYMRDVDYDEALRIAIELFDVRVLKYRSDGLFLSEYASWESAILHANAVKKIAVLLA
;
A
#
# COMPACT_ATOMS: atom_id res chain seq x y z
N MET A 1 -20.94 -2.48 -13.35
CA MET A 1 -19.51 -2.89 -13.50
C MET A 1 -18.94 -2.91 -12.09
N SER A 2 -18.22 -3.95 -11.66
CA SER A 2 -17.73 -4.05 -10.27
C SER A 2 -16.85 -2.83 -9.91
N TYR A 3 -17.02 -2.26 -8.72
CA TYR A 3 -16.23 -1.14 -8.20
C TYR A 3 -14.71 -1.43 -8.25
N ILE A 4 -14.33 -2.71 -8.12
CA ILE A 4 -12.93 -3.18 -8.26
C ILE A 4 -12.40 -2.93 -9.67
N ASN A 5 -13.17 -3.26 -10.71
CA ASN A 5 -12.77 -3.02 -12.09
C ASN A 5 -12.67 -1.52 -12.39
N THR A 6 -13.57 -0.72 -11.82
CA THR A 6 -13.52 0.74 -11.93
C THR A 6 -12.27 1.29 -11.25
N ALA A 7 -11.90 0.76 -10.07
CA ALA A 7 -10.72 1.19 -9.32
C ALA A 7 -9.42 0.87 -10.05
N PHE A 8 -9.24 -0.36 -10.54
CA PHE A 8 -8.04 -0.71 -11.31
C PHE A 8 -7.93 0.08 -12.62
N ARG A 9 -9.05 0.40 -13.28
CA ARG A 9 -9.01 1.30 -14.43
C ARG A 9 -8.55 2.69 -14.07
N LEU A 10 -9.03 3.21 -12.95
CA LEU A 10 -8.57 4.50 -12.48
C LEU A 10 -7.07 4.49 -12.18
N VAL A 11 -6.54 3.43 -11.56
CA VAL A 11 -5.09 3.27 -11.37
C VAL A 11 -4.34 3.33 -12.70
N MET A 12 -4.79 2.58 -13.72
CA MET A 12 -4.17 2.61 -15.06
C MET A 12 -4.24 4.00 -15.70
N GLU A 13 -5.37 4.68 -15.61
CA GLU A 13 -5.57 6.01 -16.19
C GLU A 13 -4.69 7.07 -15.53
N LEU A 14 -4.65 7.11 -14.19
CA LEU A 14 -3.81 8.06 -13.45
C LEU A 14 -2.33 7.75 -13.65
N SER A 15 -1.94 6.47 -13.71
CA SER A 15 -0.56 6.09 -14.00
C SER A 15 -0.11 6.64 -15.34
N ARG A 16 -0.95 6.54 -16.39
CA ARG A 16 -0.66 7.12 -17.71
C ARG A 16 -0.65 8.64 -17.70
N GLN A 17 -1.64 9.26 -17.05
CA GLN A 17 -1.78 10.72 -17.01
C GLN A 17 -0.59 11.40 -16.34
N TYR A 18 -0.09 10.81 -15.25
CA TYR A 18 1.01 11.37 -14.46
C TYR A 18 2.36 10.73 -14.77
N ASN A 19 2.45 9.92 -15.82
CA ASN A 19 3.66 9.20 -16.24
C ASN A 19 4.31 8.42 -15.08
N ILE A 20 3.47 7.81 -14.25
CA ILE A 20 3.88 6.84 -13.23
C ILE A 20 4.18 5.54 -13.97
N ASP A 21 5.25 4.84 -13.59
CA ASP A 21 5.54 3.51 -14.13
C ASP A 21 4.34 2.57 -13.91
N GLU A 22 3.61 2.29 -15.00
CA GLU A 22 2.36 1.51 -15.01
C GLU A 22 2.57 0.09 -14.49
N SER A 23 3.74 -0.51 -14.76
CA SER A 23 4.07 -1.85 -14.28
C SER A 23 4.27 -1.87 -12.76
N HIS A 24 4.71 -0.77 -12.16
CA HIS A 24 4.97 -0.67 -10.72
C HIS A 24 3.74 -0.22 -9.95
N ALA A 25 3.04 0.79 -10.47
CA ALA A 25 1.82 1.30 -9.85
C ALA A 25 0.71 0.24 -9.86
N LEU A 26 0.43 -0.39 -11.01
CA LEU A 26 -0.63 -1.38 -11.11
C LEU A 26 -0.28 -2.68 -10.36
N LYS A 27 0.96 -3.18 -10.50
CA LYS A 27 1.40 -4.38 -9.78
C LYS A 27 1.30 -4.17 -8.27
N HIS A 28 1.78 -3.04 -7.75
CA HIS A 28 1.68 -2.73 -6.32
C HIS A 28 0.22 -2.66 -5.86
N SER A 29 -0.66 -1.94 -6.56
CA SER A 29 -2.10 -1.92 -6.24
C SER A 29 -2.70 -3.33 -6.22
N MET A 30 -2.29 -4.22 -7.13
CA MET A 30 -2.76 -5.62 -7.15
C MET A 30 -2.21 -6.44 -5.98
N GLU A 31 -0.95 -6.23 -5.58
CA GLU A 31 -0.32 -6.88 -4.43
C GLU A 31 -0.98 -6.46 -3.12
N VAL A 32 -1.17 -5.15 -2.92
CA VAL A 32 -1.86 -4.60 -1.73
C VAL A 32 -3.29 -5.09 -1.67
N TYR A 33 -4.03 -5.06 -2.79
CA TYR A 33 -5.36 -5.66 -2.87
C TYR A 33 -5.34 -7.15 -2.49
N GLY A 34 -4.37 -7.91 -3.01
CA GLY A 34 -4.20 -9.33 -2.71
C GLY A 34 -3.97 -9.60 -1.23
N TYR A 35 -3.08 -8.85 -0.57
CA TYR A 35 -2.84 -8.98 0.86
C TYR A 35 -4.04 -8.52 1.69
N ALA A 36 -4.68 -7.40 1.34
CA ALA A 36 -5.86 -6.90 2.05
C ALA A 36 -7.00 -7.93 2.05
N LYS A 37 -7.25 -8.62 0.92
CA LYS A 37 -8.21 -9.73 0.85
C LYS A 37 -7.87 -10.87 1.80
N LYS A 38 -6.59 -11.26 1.87
CA LYS A 38 -6.15 -12.37 2.72
C LYS A 38 -6.29 -12.03 4.20
N ILE A 39 -5.83 -10.84 4.60
CA ILE A 39 -5.97 -10.34 5.98
C ILE A 39 -7.46 -10.24 6.34
N MET A 40 -8.27 -9.58 5.51
CA MET A 40 -9.72 -9.47 5.77
C MET A 40 -10.38 -10.85 5.94
N LYS A 41 -10.05 -11.81 5.06
CA LYS A 41 -10.60 -13.17 5.14
C LYS A 41 -10.26 -13.86 6.46
N THR A 42 -9.05 -13.69 6.99
CA THR A 42 -8.67 -14.28 8.29
C THR A 42 -9.33 -13.54 9.45
N GLU A 43 -9.46 -12.22 9.35
CA GLU A 43 -10.04 -11.38 10.40
C GLU A 43 -11.57 -11.49 10.51
N LEU A 44 -12.27 -11.87 9.43
CA LEU A 44 -13.73 -12.00 9.41
C LEU A 44 -14.29 -12.99 10.45
N ALA A 45 -13.51 -14.02 10.82
CA ALA A 45 -13.94 -14.99 11.81
C ALA A 45 -14.09 -14.37 13.22
N ALA A 46 -13.15 -13.49 13.59
CA ALA A 46 -13.16 -12.78 14.87
C ALA A 46 -13.95 -11.46 14.80
N ASN A 47 -14.04 -10.86 13.60
CA ASN A 47 -14.61 -9.54 13.38
C ASN A 47 -15.65 -9.56 12.23
N PRO A 48 -16.83 -10.20 12.40
CA PRO A 48 -17.79 -10.39 11.30
C PRO A 48 -18.32 -9.10 10.68
N TRP A 49 -18.36 -8.00 11.43
CA TRP A 49 -18.79 -6.68 10.94
C TRP A 49 -17.88 -6.13 9.83
N LEU A 50 -16.65 -6.65 9.67
CA LEU A 50 -15.77 -6.29 8.56
C LEU A 50 -16.39 -6.61 7.19
N ALA A 51 -17.35 -7.55 7.12
CA ALA A 51 -18.04 -7.87 5.88
C ALA A 51 -18.76 -6.66 5.29
N GLU A 52 -19.28 -5.76 6.13
CA GLU A 52 -19.96 -4.53 5.72
C GLU A 52 -18.98 -3.45 5.22
N GLN A 53 -17.68 -3.61 5.49
CA GLN A 53 -16.61 -2.66 5.15
C GLN A 53 -15.74 -3.15 3.98
N GLU A 54 -16.11 -4.26 3.32
CA GLU A 54 -15.32 -4.89 2.24
C GLU A 54 -14.95 -3.90 1.14
N ASN A 55 -15.94 -3.14 0.68
CA ASN A 55 -15.75 -2.17 -0.40
C ASN A 55 -14.78 -1.06 0.02
N VAL A 56 -14.86 -0.57 1.25
CA VAL A 56 -13.94 0.44 1.80
C VAL A 56 -12.51 -0.10 1.84
N ILE A 57 -12.31 -1.32 2.36
CA ILE A 57 -11.00 -1.97 2.43
C ILE A 57 -10.42 -2.13 1.02
N TYR A 58 -11.20 -2.65 0.08
CA TYR A 58 -10.71 -2.97 -1.26
C TYR A 58 -10.46 -1.73 -2.10
N LEU A 59 -11.34 -0.73 -2.04
CA LEU A 59 -11.12 0.55 -2.73
C LEU A 59 -9.89 1.26 -2.16
N ALA A 60 -9.74 1.34 -0.84
CA ALA A 60 -8.56 1.94 -0.22
C ALA A 60 -7.28 1.18 -0.60
N ALA A 61 -7.27 -0.15 -0.55
CA ALA A 61 -6.13 -0.96 -0.94
C ALA A 61 -5.70 -0.72 -2.40
N ILE A 62 -6.65 -0.63 -3.33
CA ILE A 62 -6.34 -0.43 -4.75
C ILE A 62 -5.86 1.00 -5.02
N LEU A 63 -6.49 2.00 -4.38
CA LEU A 63 -6.33 3.41 -4.72
C LEU A 63 -5.32 4.19 -3.85
N HIS A 64 -4.78 3.59 -2.78
CA HIS A 64 -3.99 4.33 -1.77
C HIS A 64 -2.85 5.19 -2.34
N ASP A 65 -2.10 4.66 -3.29
CA ASP A 65 -0.94 5.34 -3.87
C ASP A 65 -1.30 6.43 -4.89
N MET A 66 -2.58 6.55 -5.29
CA MET A 66 -3.04 7.58 -6.23
C MET A 66 -3.09 8.99 -5.61
N CYS A 67 -3.03 9.07 -4.28
CA CYS A 67 -2.95 10.32 -3.52
C CYS A 67 -1.54 10.66 -3.00
N ASP A 68 -0.52 9.84 -3.29
CA ASP A 68 0.82 10.13 -2.81
C ASP A 68 1.39 11.35 -3.57
N HIS A 69 1.87 12.34 -2.81
CA HIS A 69 2.45 13.60 -3.31
C HIS A 69 3.64 13.38 -4.26
N LYS A 70 4.17 12.15 -4.31
CA LYS A 70 5.25 11.76 -5.24
C LYS A 70 4.79 11.70 -6.70
N TYR A 71 3.49 11.53 -6.95
CA TYR A 71 2.95 11.29 -8.29
C TYR A 71 1.92 12.32 -8.73
N THR A 72 1.20 12.92 -7.78
CA THR A 72 0.18 13.94 -8.04
C THR A 72 0.36 15.13 -7.11
N MET A 73 -0.15 16.32 -7.48
CA MET A 73 -0.58 17.23 -6.43
C MET A 73 -1.74 16.51 -5.73
N ALA A 74 -1.58 16.09 -4.46
CA ALA A 74 -2.54 15.21 -3.77
C ALA A 74 -4.01 15.66 -3.84
N THR A 75 -4.24 16.96 -4.10
CA THR A 75 -5.55 17.55 -4.38
C THR A 75 -6.23 16.98 -5.63
N ASP A 76 -5.49 16.64 -6.68
CA ASP A 76 -6.05 16.21 -7.96
C ASP A 76 -6.53 14.76 -7.90
N GLY A 77 -5.77 13.87 -7.25
CA GLY A 77 -6.13 12.46 -7.08
C GLY A 77 -7.44 12.29 -6.31
N VAL A 78 -7.61 13.02 -5.20
CA VAL A 78 -8.85 12.99 -4.40
C VAL A 78 -10.05 13.49 -5.20
N VAL A 79 -9.88 14.56 -6.00
CA VAL A 79 -10.94 15.12 -6.84
C VAL A 79 -11.38 14.10 -7.90
N ILE A 80 -10.44 13.47 -8.60
CA ILE A 80 -10.75 12.49 -9.64
C ILE A 80 -11.43 11.25 -9.05
N MET A 81 -10.96 10.76 -7.90
CA MET A 81 -11.61 9.62 -7.24
C MET A 81 -13.02 9.98 -6.76
N SER A 82 -13.21 11.18 -6.21
CA SER A 82 -14.53 11.67 -5.80
C SER A 82 -15.51 11.71 -6.98
N GLN A 83 -15.06 12.13 -8.16
CA GLN A 83 -15.90 12.11 -9.37
C GLN A 83 -16.32 10.70 -9.80
N ARG A 84 -15.55 9.67 -9.43
CA ARG A 84 -15.76 8.26 -9.81
C ARG A 84 -16.54 7.45 -8.79
N PHE A 85 -16.39 7.76 -7.51
CA PHE A 85 -16.79 6.89 -6.40
C PHE A 85 -17.58 7.61 -5.30
N ALA A 86 -17.97 8.88 -5.47
CA ALA A 86 -18.75 9.60 -4.45
C ALA A 86 -20.04 8.89 -4.03
N ASP A 87 -20.65 8.12 -4.93
CA ASP A 87 -21.87 7.36 -4.66
C ASP A 87 -21.60 5.97 -4.06
N GLU A 88 -20.34 5.53 -3.95
CA GLU A 88 -20.00 4.27 -3.30
C GLU A 88 -20.14 4.40 -1.76
N PRO A 89 -20.87 3.48 -1.10
CA PRO A 89 -21.06 3.54 0.34
C PRO A 89 -19.73 3.57 1.11
N GLY A 90 -19.55 4.53 2.01
CA GLY A 90 -18.34 4.64 2.83
C GLY A 90 -17.11 5.16 2.08
N PHE A 91 -17.28 5.74 0.88
CA PHE A 91 -16.15 6.31 0.14
C PHE A 91 -15.43 7.45 0.90
N GLU A 92 -16.11 8.21 1.78
CA GLU A 92 -15.39 9.15 2.64
C GLU A 92 -14.34 8.48 3.53
N MET A 93 -14.59 7.23 3.96
CA MET A 93 -13.64 6.46 4.77
C MET A 93 -12.48 5.95 3.93
N VAL A 94 -12.70 5.65 2.65
CA VAL A 94 -11.61 5.36 1.70
C VAL A 94 -10.62 6.53 1.68
N ILE A 95 -11.12 7.75 1.51
CA ILE A 95 -10.29 8.97 1.49
C ILE A 95 -9.56 9.16 2.84
N GLN A 96 -10.24 8.96 3.96
CA GLN A 96 -9.62 9.05 5.29
C GLN A 96 -8.47 8.05 5.45
N ILE A 97 -8.67 6.79 5.05
CA ILE A 97 -7.65 5.75 5.14
C ILE A 97 -6.43 6.12 4.28
N ILE A 98 -6.63 6.38 2.99
CA ILE A 98 -5.51 6.57 2.06
C ILE A 98 -4.67 7.81 2.40
N THR A 99 -5.28 8.87 2.93
CA THR A 99 -4.56 10.11 3.29
C THR A 99 -3.82 10.02 4.62
N THR A 100 -4.16 9.05 5.48
CA THR A 100 -3.59 8.90 6.82
C THR A 100 -2.76 7.63 7.01
N MET A 101 -2.77 6.69 6.06
CA MET A 101 -2.11 5.39 6.20
C MET A 101 -0.62 5.36 5.89
N SER A 102 -0.04 6.43 5.32
CA SER A 102 1.38 6.41 4.94
C SER A 102 2.29 6.26 6.17
N TYR A 103 3.42 5.57 6.01
CA TYR A 103 4.40 5.39 7.09
C TYR A 103 4.89 6.72 7.70
N SER A 104 5.16 7.71 6.85
CA SER A 104 5.59 9.05 7.31
C SER A 104 4.50 9.78 8.09
N THR A 105 3.24 9.66 7.67
CA THR A 105 2.11 10.27 8.38
C THR A 105 1.95 9.67 9.76
N VAL A 106 1.95 8.33 9.86
CA VAL A 106 1.82 7.61 11.13
C VAL A 106 2.99 7.89 12.06
N LYS A 107 4.22 7.91 11.54
CA LYS A 107 5.42 8.20 12.36
C LYS A 107 5.37 9.60 12.97
N LYS A 108 4.77 10.57 12.28
CA LYS A 108 4.66 11.96 12.74
C LYS A 108 3.46 12.18 13.68
N ASN A 109 2.31 11.59 13.37
CA ASN A 109 1.03 11.94 13.99
C ASN A 109 0.42 10.82 14.85
N GLY A 110 1.00 9.62 14.82
CA GLY A 110 0.35 8.41 15.35
C GLY A 110 -0.71 7.86 14.40
N TYR A 111 -1.43 6.83 14.85
CA TYR A 111 -2.58 6.31 14.12
C TYR A 111 -3.78 7.27 14.23
N PRO A 112 -4.56 7.44 13.15
CA PRO A 112 -5.85 8.10 13.26
C PRO A 112 -6.81 7.26 14.09
N ASP A 113 -7.82 7.92 14.67
CA ASP A 113 -8.99 7.25 15.23
C ASP A 113 -10.11 7.26 14.19
N LEU A 114 -10.41 6.10 13.62
CA LEU A 114 -11.45 5.91 12.61
C LEU A 114 -12.64 5.10 13.15
N GLY A 115 -12.76 4.96 14.48
CA GLY A 115 -13.85 4.27 15.14
C GLY A 115 -14.06 2.84 14.62
N THR A 116 -15.24 2.54 14.09
CA THR A 116 -15.59 1.20 13.58
C THR A 116 -14.76 0.77 12.36
N TYR A 117 -14.11 1.72 11.66
CA TYR A 117 -13.24 1.48 10.51
C TYR A 117 -11.76 1.32 10.90
N GLN A 118 -11.43 1.33 12.19
CA GLN A 118 -10.04 1.19 12.64
C GLN A 118 -9.40 -0.11 12.12
N MET A 119 -10.15 -1.20 12.12
CA MET A 119 -9.66 -2.48 11.62
C MET A 119 -9.51 -2.48 10.09
N ALA A 120 -10.43 -1.86 9.34
CA ALA A 120 -10.28 -1.66 7.90
C ALA A 120 -9.01 -0.87 7.56
N TYR A 121 -8.72 0.19 8.33
CA TYR A 121 -7.48 0.95 8.21
C TYR A 121 -6.24 0.09 8.43
N HIS A 122 -6.22 -0.71 9.49
CA HIS A 122 -5.09 -1.59 9.79
C HIS A 122 -4.89 -2.64 8.70
N ILE A 123 -5.97 -3.26 8.20
CA ILE A 123 -5.91 -4.23 7.10
C ILE A 123 -5.23 -3.63 5.86
N VAL A 124 -5.66 -2.44 5.43
CA VAL A 124 -5.13 -1.77 4.24
C VAL A 124 -3.66 -1.37 4.45
N ARG A 125 -3.34 -0.85 5.63
CA ARG A 125 -1.97 -0.46 5.99
C ARG A 125 -1.02 -1.64 6.07
N GLU A 126 -1.43 -2.73 6.73
CA GLU A 126 -0.63 -3.95 6.82
C GLU A 126 -0.40 -4.56 5.45
N ALA A 127 -1.41 -4.53 4.57
CA ALA A 127 -1.27 -4.98 3.19
C ALA A 127 -0.22 -4.18 2.40
N ASP A 128 -0.19 -2.85 2.53
CA ASP A 128 0.85 -2.00 1.92
C ASP A 128 2.24 -2.30 2.50
N LEU A 129 2.35 -2.49 3.81
CA LEU A 129 3.61 -2.85 4.47
C LEU A 129 4.12 -4.23 4.02
N LEU A 130 3.25 -5.21 3.78
CA LEU A 130 3.62 -6.51 3.24
C LEU A 130 4.12 -6.39 1.79
N ALA A 131 3.45 -5.62 0.94
CA ALA A 131 3.88 -5.38 -0.44
C ALA A 131 5.24 -4.65 -0.53
N ALA A 132 5.58 -3.86 0.49
CA ALA A 132 6.85 -3.13 0.53
C ALA A 132 8.12 -4.01 0.70
N TYR A 133 7.99 -5.32 0.94
CA TYR A 133 9.15 -6.23 0.99
C TYR A 133 9.77 -6.55 -0.39
N ASP A 134 9.16 -6.13 -1.51
CA ASP A 134 9.76 -6.30 -2.83
C ASP A 134 10.85 -5.25 -3.09
N ILE A 135 12.12 -5.65 -2.95
CA ILE A 135 13.26 -4.75 -3.17
C ILE A 135 13.40 -4.31 -4.63
N ASP A 136 13.01 -5.14 -5.61
CA ASP A 136 13.14 -4.78 -7.02
C ASP A 136 12.27 -3.56 -7.33
N ARG A 137 11.08 -3.49 -6.71
CA ARG A 137 10.20 -2.34 -6.81
C ARG A 137 10.89 -1.05 -6.35
N CYS A 138 11.69 -1.13 -5.29
CA CYS A 138 12.45 0.03 -4.80
C CYS A 138 13.58 0.42 -5.74
N ILE A 139 14.31 -0.55 -6.27
CA ILE A 139 15.40 -0.32 -7.24
C ILE A 139 14.83 0.37 -8.48
N MET A 140 13.79 -0.22 -9.07
CA MET A 140 13.16 0.29 -10.29
C MET A 140 12.57 1.68 -10.06
N TYR A 141 11.89 1.91 -8.93
CA TYR A 141 11.42 3.25 -8.58
C TYR A 141 12.57 4.28 -8.54
N SER A 142 13.70 3.94 -7.92
CA SER A 142 14.87 4.83 -7.88
C SER A 142 15.41 5.10 -9.29
N MET A 143 15.55 4.09 -10.14
CA MET A 143 16.02 4.27 -11.52
C MET A 143 15.10 5.20 -12.31
N TYR A 144 13.78 4.99 -12.27
CA TYR A 144 12.82 5.78 -13.04
C TYR A 144 12.63 7.20 -12.52
N MET A 145 12.50 7.37 -11.20
CA MET A 145 12.11 8.66 -10.61
C MET A 145 13.29 9.55 -10.25
N ARG A 146 14.49 8.97 -10.07
CA ARG A 146 15.70 9.72 -9.70
C ARG A 146 16.73 9.78 -10.82
N ASP A 147 16.47 9.13 -11.95
CA ASP A 147 17.38 9.07 -13.11
C ASP A 147 18.80 8.61 -12.71
N VAL A 148 18.85 7.53 -11.92
CA VAL A 148 20.11 6.92 -11.45
C VAL A 148 20.31 5.55 -12.08
N ASP A 149 21.56 5.12 -12.17
CA ASP A 149 21.89 3.77 -12.63
C ASP A 149 21.51 2.70 -11.61
N TYR A 150 21.67 1.44 -12.02
CA TYR A 150 21.32 0.29 -11.20
C TYR A 150 22.11 0.21 -9.89
N ASP A 151 23.41 0.52 -9.91
CA ASP A 151 24.27 0.39 -8.74
C ASP A 151 23.87 1.40 -7.65
N GLU A 152 23.60 2.65 -8.06
CA GLU A 152 23.09 3.67 -7.15
C GLU A 152 21.66 3.37 -6.68
N ALA A 153 20.79 2.88 -7.56
CA ALA A 153 19.44 2.47 -7.19
C ALA A 153 19.42 1.32 -6.18
N LEU A 154 20.30 0.33 -6.35
CA LEU A 154 20.50 -0.78 -5.42
C LEU A 154 20.98 -0.27 -4.06
N ARG A 155 21.95 0.64 -4.03
CA ARG A 155 22.43 1.26 -2.79
C ARG A 155 21.32 1.98 -2.04
N ILE A 156 20.51 2.79 -2.73
CA ILE A 156 19.36 3.50 -2.17
C ILE A 156 18.33 2.50 -1.62
N ALA A 157 18.04 1.42 -2.37
CA ALA A 157 17.09 0.40 -1.96
C ALA A 157 17.54 -0.34 -0.69
N ILE A 158 18.82 -0.70 -0.61
CA ILE A 158 19.39 -1.36 0.58
C ILE A 158 19.30 -0.44 1.80
N GLU A 159 19.67 0.84 1.66
CA GLU A 159 19.54 1.81 2.75
C GLU A 159 18.10 1.92 3.23
N LEU A 160 17.13 2.03 2.31
CA LEU A 160 15.70 2.07 2.66
C LEU A 160 15.25 0.79 3.38
N PHE A 161 15.73 -0.37 2.94
CA PHE A 161 15.39 -1.64 3.56
C PHE A 161 15.92 -1.72 4.99
N ASP A 162 17.17 -1.33 5.22
CA ASP A 162 17.79 -1.38 6.55
C ASP A 162 17.13 -0.41 7.53
N VAL A 163 16.89 0.85 7.12
CA VAL A 163 16.35 1.88 8.04
C VAL A 163 14.84 1.79 8.25
N ARG A 164 14.12 1.04 7.38
CA ARG A 164 12.66 1.04 7.38
C ARG A 164 12.04 -0.34 7.18
N VAL A 165 12.18 -0.96 6.00
CA VAL A 165 11.38 -2.16 5.65
C VAL A 165 11.67 -3.33 6.57
N LEU A 166 12.95 -3.58 6.87
CA LEU A 166 13.36 -4.66 7.78
C LEU A 166 13.06 -4.34 9.26
N LYS A 167 12.69 -3.10 9.59
CA LYS A 167 12.30 -2.70 10.96
C LYS A 167 10.80 -2.85 11.23
N TYR A 168 9.95 -3.05 10.22
CA TYR A 168 8.49 -3.13 10.40
C TYR A 168 8.06 -4.14 11.48
N ARG A 169 8.74 -5.28 11.57
CA ARG A 169 8.45 -6.30 12.59
C ARG A 169 8.91 -5.89 13.99
N SER A 170 10.12 -5.33 14.13
CA SER A 170 10.60 -4.85 15.43
C SER A 170 9.82 -3.64 15.93
N ASP A 171 9.28 -2.85 15.01
CA ASP A 171 8.48 -1.67 15.29
C ASP A 171 7.00 -2.02 15.61
N GLY A 172 6.63 -3.30 15.55
CA GLY A 172 5.28 -3.77 15.90
C GLY A 172 4.19 -3.28 14.96
N LEU A 173 4.47 -3.12 13.67
CA LEU A 173 3.53 -2.54 12.70
C LEU A 173 2.49 -3.52 12.14
N PHE A 174 2.60 -4.81 12.47
CA PHE A 174 1.63 -5.84 12.07
C PHE A 174 0.80 -6.27 13.27
N LEU A 175 -0.51 -6.03 13.19
CA LEU A 175 -1.48 -6.26 14.26
C LEU A 175 -2.28 -7.54 14.04
N SER A 176 -2.58 -7.85 12.77
CA SER A 176 -3.27 -9.09 12.40
C SER A 176 -2.34 -10.30 12.49
N GLU A 177 -2.89 -11.46 12.85
CA GLU A 177 -2.11 -12.70 12.91
C GLU A 177 -1.55 -13.07 11.53
N TYR A 178 -2.36 -12.90 10.48
CA TYR A 178 -1.95 -13.20 9.11
C TYR A 178 -0.77 -12.33 8.67
N ALA A 179 -0.85 -11.00 8.86
CA ALA A 179 0.23 -10.12 8.41
C ALA A 179 1.51 -10.33 9.25
N SER A 180 1.37 -10.59 10.55
CA SER A 180 2.52 -10.93 11.39
C SER A 180 3.25 -12.18 10.89
N TRP A 181 2.51 -13.25 10.56
CA TRP A 181 3.07 -14.48 10.01
C TRP A 181 3.68 -14.28 8.61
N GLU A 182 2.94 -13.66 7.68
CA GLU A 182 3.39 -13.43 6.30
C GLU A 182 4.63 -12.53 6.29
N SER A 183 4.67 -11.50 7.14
CA SER A 183 5.82 -10.59 7.23
C SER A 183 7.11 -11.32 7.62
N ALA A 184 7.06 -12.39 8.41
CA ALA A 184 8.24 -13.15 8.79
C ALA A 184 8.83 -13.90 7.58
N ILE A 185 7.96 -14.44 6.72
CA ILE A 185 8.35 -15.12 5.47
C ILE A 185 8.94 -14.10 4.48
N LEU A 186 8.24 -12.99 4.26
CA LEU A 186 8.67 -11.93 3.34
C LEU A 186 9.99 -11.29 3.78
N HIS A 187 10.16 -11.04 5.08
CA HIS A 187 11.40 -10.53 5.65
C HIS A 187 12.58 -11.49 5.37
N ALA A 188 12.41 -12.78 5.64
CA ALA A 188 13.47 -13.76 5.39
C ALA A 188 13.83 -13.85 3.90
N ASN A 189 12.83 -13.75 3.01
CA ASN A 189 13.04 -13.74 1.58
C ASN A 189 13.75 -12.47 1.11
N ALA A 190 13.36 -11.30 1.62
CA ALA A 190 14.00 -10.03 1.32
C ALA A 190 15.49 -10.02 1.72
N VAL A 191 15.81 -10.51 2.92
CA VAL A 191 17.20 -10.63 3.39
C VAL A 191 18.03 -11.53 2.47
N LYS A 192 17.49 -12.69 2.07
CA LYS A 192 18.17 -13.59 1.11
C LYS A 192 18.39 -12.91 -0.24
N LYS A 193 17.38 -12.21 -0.75
CA LYS A 193 17.45 -11.50 -2.03
C LYS A 193 18.51 -10.39 -2.00
N ILE A 194 18.54 -9.58 -0.94
CA ILE A 194 19.58 -8.56 -0.72
C ILE A 194 20.97 -9.20 -0.73
N ALA A 195 21.17 -10.32 -0.04
CA ALA A 195 22.46 -11.00 -0.01
C ALA A 195 22.91 -11.48 -1.39
N VAL A 196 21.98 -11.92 -2.25
CA VAL A 196 22.27 -12.30 -3.65
C VAL A 196 22.62 -11.08 -4.50
N LEU A 197 21.93 -9.96 -4.30
CA LEU A 197 22.18 -8.72 -5.06
C LEU A 197 23.52 -8.06 -4.69
N LEU A 198 24.08 -8.37 -3.53
CA LEU A 198 25.37 -7.88 -3.03
C LEU A 198 26.57 -8.77 -3.40
N ALA A 199 26.32 -9.97 -3.95
CA ALA A 199 27.35 -10.96 -4.27
C ALA A 199 27.87 -10.79 -5.71
#